data_AF-A0A2G8SIE1-F1
#
_entry.id   AF-A0A2G8SIE1-F1
#
_cell.length_a   1.000
_cell.length_b   1.000
_cell.length_c   1.000
_cell.angle_alpha   90.00
_cell.angle_beta   90.00
_cell.angle_gamma   90.00
#
_symmetry.space_group_name_H-M   'P 1'
#
loop_
_entity.id
_entity.type
_entity.pdbx_description
1 polymer ?
#
loop_
_entity_poly.entity_id
_entity_poly.type
_entity_poly.pdbx_seq_one_letter_code
_entity_poly.pdbx_strand_id
1 'polypeptide(L)'
;MTALKMNSETTSTTAVSPAPSSPAPERSQATSPKSPRRDDEFYCQDIVFLVEDVLFKVPRRPFEHESEVFSGMFALPPVNSAYGVEGSSDDNPIELEGVTEDEFKALLWVMFRS
;
A
#
# COMPACT_ATOMS: atom_id res chain seq x y z
N MET A 1 -7.86 -45.92 -40.38
CA MET A 1 -8.83 -45.94 -41.51
C MET A 1 -10.19 -45.60 -40.95
N THR A 2 -11.03 -44.90 -41.75
CA THR A 2 -12.39 -44.42 -41.44
C THR A 2 -12.40 -43.05 -40.73
N ALA A 3 -12.31 -41.91 -41.44
CA ALA A 3 -13.29 -41.23 -42.31
C ALA A 3 -14.38 -40.48 -41.54
N LEU A 4 -14.37 -39.14 -41.63
CA LEU A 4 -15.59 -38.34 -41.84
C LEU A 4 -15.22 -37.03 -42.54
N LYS A 5 -15.79 -36.91 -43.73
CA LYS A 5 -15.77 -35.80 -44.69
C LYS A 5 -17.08 -35.05 -44.49
N MET A 6 -17.09 -33.72 -44.55
CA MET A 6 -18.26 -32.84 -44.76
C MET A 6 -17.80 -31.39 -44.49
N ASN A 7 -18.19 -30.31 -45.16
CA ASN A 7 -18.91 -29.97 -46.39
C ASN A 7 -18.93 -28.40 -46.39
N SER A 8 -18.55 -27.74 -47.48
CA SER A 8 -19.45 -27.04 -48.44
C SER A 8 -19.89 -25.62 -48.03
N GLU A 9 -19.59 -24.69 -48.95
CA GLU A 9 -20.10 -23.33 -49.13
C GLU A 9 -21.61 -23.15 -48.88
N THR A 10 -22.06 -21.93 -48.56
CA THR A 10 -22.96 -21.13 -49.43
C THR A 10 -23.11 -19.69 -48.90
N THR A 11 -23.17 -18.80 -49.86
CA THR A 11 -23.29 -17.34 -49.93
C THR A 11 -24.53 -16.68 -49.31
N SER A 12 -24.38 -15.39 -48.99
CA SER A 12 -25.27 -14.24 -49.25
C SER A 12 -26.77 -14.36 -48.95
N THR A 13 -27.34 -13.40 -48.21
CA THR A 13 -28.29 -12.42 -48.80
C THR A 13 -28.77 -11.38 -47.79
N THR A 14 -28.94 -10.17 -48.30
CA THR A 14 -29.45 -8.93 -47.70
C THR A 14 -30.96 -8.98 -47.48
N ALA A 15 -31.46 -8.42 -46.36
CA ALA A 15 -32.80 -7.80 -46.29
C ALA A 15 -33.00 -6.89 -45.04
N VAL A 16 -32.82 -5.58 -45.24
CA VAL A 16 -33.71 -4.44 -44.86
C VAL A 16 -34.55 -4.50 -43.55
N SER A 17 -34.19 -3.60 -42.61
CA SER A 17 -34.90 -3.04 -41.41
C SER A 17 -36.28 -2.38 -41.72
N PRO A 18 -37.18 -1.99 -40.76
CA PRO A 18 -36.89 -1.39 -39.45
C PRO A 18 -37.90 -1.62 -38.27
N ALA A 19 -37.42 -1.42 -37.05
CA ALA A 19 -38.23 -0.90 -35.94
C ALA A 19 -37.32 -0.06 -35.01
N PRO A 20 -37.61 1.23 -34.77
CA PRO A 20 -36.90 2.00 -33.75
C PRO A 20 -37.49 1.62 -32.39
N SER A 21 -36.97 0.57 -31.78
CA SER A 21 -37.18 0.34 -30.35
C SER A 21 -36.45 1.47 -29.62
N SER A 22 -37.23 2.36 -29.00
CA SER A 22 -36.73 3.47 -28.18
C SER A 22 -35.48 3.08 -27.38
N PRO A 23 -34.46 3.96 -27.29
CA PRO A 23 -33.40 3.74 -26.34
C PRO A 23 -34.05 3.75 -24.94
N ALA A 24 -34.06 2.58 -24.31
CA ALA A 24 -34.21 2.50 -22.86
C ALA A 24 -33.17 3.46 -22.25
N PRO A 25 -33.47 4.18 -21.16
CA PRO A 25 -32.48 5.01 -20.51
C PRO A 25 -31.31 4.09 -20.17
N GLU A 26 -30.15 4.37 -20.77
CA GLU A 26 -28.93 3.62 -20.52
C GLU A 26 -28.76 3.53 -19.02
N ARG A 27 -28.97 2.30 -18.56
CA ARG A 27 -28.79 1.79 -17.22
C ARG A 27 -27.65 2.57 -16.57
N SER A 28 -27.99 3.32 -15.54
CA SER A 28 -27.06 3.96 -14.62
C SER A 28 -25.88 3.03 -14.41
N GLN A 29 -24.73 3.38 -14.99
CA GLN A 29 -23.48 2.76 -14.61
C GLN A 29 -23.24 3.21 -13.17
N ALA A 30 -23.81 2.46 -12.23
CA ALA A 30 -23.42 2.47 -10.85
C ALA A 30 -21.97 1.98 -10.85
N THR A 31 -21.03 2.92 -10.97
CA THR A 31 -19.62 2.65 -10.73
C THR A 31 -19.52 2.25 -9.28
N SER A 32 -19.41 0.95 -9.01
CA SER A 32 -19.12 0.44 -7.68
C SER A 32 -17.91 1.20 -7.13
N PRO A 33 -17.95 1.67 -5.86
CA PRO A 33 -16.83 2.42 -5.31
C PRO A 33 -15.58 1.52 -5.34
N LYS A 34 -14.55 1.98 -6.04
CA LYS A 34 -13.24 1.32 -6.04
C LYS A 34 -12.62 1.52 -4.66
N SER A 35 -12.12 0.44 -4.05
CA SER A 35 -11.37 0.52 -2.80
C SER A 35 -10.15 1.42 -2.97
N PRO A 36 -9.79 2.24 -1.96
CA PRO A 36 -8.62 3.11 -2.04
C PRO A 36 -7.35 2.27 -2.18
N ARG A 37 -6.45 2.71 -3.09
CA ARG A 37 -5.13 2.11 -3.27
C ARG A 37 -4.08 2.98 -2.55
N ARG A 38 -3.14 2.33 -1.88
CA ARG A 38 -1.97 2.98 -1.28
C ARG A 38 -0.95 3.26 -2.37
N ASP A 39 -0.34 4.43 -2.31
CA ASP A 39 0.71 4.83 -3.25
C ASP A 39 2.07 4.30 -2.78
N ASP A 40 2.85 3.69 -3.67
CA ASP A 40 4.10 3.04 -3.27
C ASP A 40 5.19 4.07 -2.88
N GLU A 41 5.09 5.31 -3.38
CA GLU A 41 6.07 6.37 -3.14
C GLU A 41 5.71 7.24 -1.93
N PHE A 42 4.43 7.57 -1.75
CA PHE A 42 3.97 8.51 -0.72
C PHE A 42 3.14 7.89 0.41
N TYR A 43 2.85 6.58 0.38
CA TYR A 43 2.28 5.87 1.53
C TYR A 43 3.37 5.37 2.47
N CYS A 44 3.91 6.29 3.27
CA CYS A 44 5.04 6.04 4.15
C CYS A 44 4.67 5.17 5.35
N GLN A 45 5.63 4.33 5.78
CA GLN A 45 5.57 3.64 7.06
C GLN A 45 6.13 4.53 8.17
N ASP A 46 5.48 4.46 9.31
CA ASP A 46 5.83 5.13 10.55
C ASP A 46 6.63 4.21 11.48
N ILE A 47 7.26 4.83 12.46
CA ILE A 47 7.93 4.16 13.57
C ILE A 47 7.68 4.92 14.86
N VAL A 48 7.55 4.18 15.95
CA VAL A 48 7.29 4.71 17.29
C VAL A 48 8.51 4.51 18.19
N PHE A 49 8.99 5.60 18.78
CA PHE A 49 10.03 5.61 19.81
C PHE A 49 9.44 6.02 21.16
N LEU A 50 9.93 5.44 22.24
CA LEU A 50 9.71 5.90 23.60
C LEU A 50 11.02 6.49 24.12
N VAL A 51 10.99 7.78 24.47
CA VAL A 51 12.13 8.50 25.05
C VAL A 51 11.65 9.09 26.37
N GLU A 52 12.29 8.67 27.47
CA GLU A 52 11.80 8.93 28.83
C GLU A 52 10.34 8.45 28.98
N ASP A 53 9.38 9.36 29.13
CA ASP A 53 7.94 9.07 29.22
C ASP A 53 7.13 9.55 28.00
N VAL A 54 7.81 9.88 26.90
CA VAL A 54 7.20 10.50 25.70
C VAL A 54 7.32 9.60 24.47
N LEU A 55 6.18 9.40 23.79
CA LEU A 55 6.11 8.67 22.53
C LEU A 55 6.29 9.60 21.32
N PHE A 56 7.19 9.23 20.43
CA PHE A 56 7.46 9.91 19.17
C PHE A 56 7.12 9.02 18.00
N LYS A 57 6.18 9.47 17.17
CA LYS A 57 5.77 8.78 15.96
C LYS A 57 6.22 9.54 14.72
N VAL A 58 7.15 8.96 13.96
CA VAL A 58 7.86 9.64 12.88
C VAL A 58 7.99 8.76 11.63
N PRO A 59 8.23 9.33 10.44
CA PRO A 59 8.50 8.54 9.23
C PRO A 59 9.74 7.66 9.41
N ARG A 60 9.64 6.38 9.00
CA ARG A 60 10.74 5.41 9.14
C ARG A 60 11.90 5.63 8.16
N ARG A 61 11.61 6.12 6.93
CA ARG A 61 12.61 6.24 5.86
C ARG A 61 13.88 7.03 6.24
N PRO A 62 13.81 8.22 6.87
CA PRO A 62 15.04 8.94 7.22
C PRO A 62 15.96 8.17 8.16
N PHE A 63 15.39 7.37 9.08
CA PHE A 63 16.18 6.53 9.98
C PHE A 63 16.82 5.34 9.26
N GLU A 64 16.14 4.75 8.28
CA GLU A 64 16.71 3.70 7.42
C GLU A 64 17.89 4.19 6.56
N HIS A 65 17.80 5.42 6.04
CA HIS A 65 18.80 5.98 5.13
C HIS A 65 20.01 6.56 5.85
N GLU A 66 19.81 7.27 6.97
CA GLU A 66 20.86 8.05 7.63
C GLU A 66 21.60 7.25 8.73
N SER A 67 21.11 6.07 9.11
CA SER A 67 21.69 5.27 10.19
C SER A 67 21.81 3.79 9.83
N GLU A 68 23.05 3.30 9.78
CA GLU A 68 23.34 1.87 9.60
C GLU A 68 22.74 1.00 10.71
N VAL A 69 22.67 1.53 11.94
CA VAL A 69 22.11 0.83 13.11
C VAL A 69 20.62 0.58 12.91
N PHE A 70 19.88 1.63 12.52
CA PHE A 70 18.44 1.51 12.26
C PHE A 70 18.17 0.67 11.01
N SER A 71 18.96 0.84 9.95
CA SER A 71 18.90 0.01 8.74
C SER A 71 19.02 -1.49 9.05
N GLY A 72 19.99 -1.86 9.90
CA GLY A 72 20.18 -3.24 10.34
C GLY A 72 18.98 -3.77 11.15
N MET A 73 18.47 -2.99 12.10
CA MET A 73 17.32 -3.37 12.92
C MET A 73 16.04 -3.61 12.08
N PHE A 74 15.87 -2.83 11.03
CA PHE A 74 14.74 -2.90 10.12
C PHE A 74 14.80 -4.02 9.09
N ALA A 75 16.00 -4.51 8.79
CA ALA A 75 16.23 -5.62 7.86
C ALA A 75 16.08 -7.00 8.53
N LEU A 76 16.10 -7.06 9.86
CA LEU A 76 15.92 -8.31 10.59
C LEU A 76 14.47 -8.79 10.49
N PRO A 77 14.24 -10.10 10.31
CA PRO A 77 12.88 -10.63 10.36
C PRO A 77 12.26 -10.32 11.72
N PRO A 78 10.95 -10.02 11.78
CA PRO A 78 10.25 -9.80 13.04
C PRO A 78 10.59 -10.93 14.02
N VAL A 79 11.19 -10.59 15.16
CA VAL A 79 11.28 -11.54 16.26
C VAL A 79 9.83 -11.93 16.59
N ASN A 80 9.58 -13.23 16.78
CA ASN A 80 8.26 -13.77 17.12
C ASN A 80 7.85 -13.29 18.53
N SER A 81 7.56 -12.02 18.68
CA SER A 81 7.02 -11.39 19.88
C SER A 81 5.50 -11.41 19.79
N ALA A 82 4.84 -11.62 20.94
CA ALA A 82 3.40 -11.48 21.05
C ALA A 82 2.89 -10.09 20.64
N TYR A 83 3.78 -9.09 20.67
CA TYR A 83 3.50 -7.69 20.36
C TYR A 83 3.95 -7.27 18.95
N GLY A 84 4.46 -8.20 18.14
CA GLY A 84 4.91 -7.92 16.77
C GLY A 84 6.29 -7.26 16.69
N VAL A 85 6.49 -6.43 15.66
CA VAL A 85 7.78 -5.74 15.40
C VAL A 85 7.92 -4.56 16.36
N GLU A 86 9.10 -4.39 16.94
CA GLU A 86 9.43 -3.23 17.78
C GLU A 86 9.29 -1.92 17.00
N GLY A 87 8.70 -0.91 17.64
CA GLY A 87 8.40 0.39 17.04
C GLY A 87 7.20 0.40 16.09
N SER A 88 6.43 -0.70 16.00
CA SER A 88 5.25 -0.77 15.10
C SER A 88 3.97 -0.17 15.68
N SER A 89 3.90 0.02 17.01
CA SER A 89 2.77 0.61 17.70
C SER A 89 3.18 1.29 19.01
N ASP A 90 2.26 2.07 19.56
CA ASP A 90 2.42 2.73 20.87
C ASP A 90 2.53 1.71 22.02
N ASP A 91 1.98 0.50 21.86
CA ASP A 91 2.07 -0.61 22.82
C ASP A 91 3.41 -1.35 22.77
N ASN A 92 4.19 -1.17 21.69
CA ASN A 92 5.48 -1.82 21.49
C ASN A 92 6.47 -0.83 20.81
N PRO A 93 6.80 0.30 21.46
CA PRO A 93 7.72 1.30 20.92
C PRO A 93 9.17 0.81 20.98
N ILE A 94 10.07 1.47 20.27
CA ILE A 94 11.51 1.33 20.50
C ILE A 94 11.91 2.22 21.67
N GLU A 95 12.36 1.63 22.77
CA GLU A 95 12.79 2.36 23.95
C GLU A 95 14.23 2.87 23.78
N LEU A 96 14.43 4.18 23.89
CA LEU A 96 15.76 4.80 23.83
C LEU A 96 16.21 5.20 25.24
N GLU A 97 16.95 4.30 25.88
CA GLU A 97 17.56 4.57 27.18
C GLU A 97 18.74 5.54 27.08
N GLY A 98 18.82 6.50 28.01
CA GLY A 98 19.95 7.44 28.10
C GLY A 98 19.93 8.59 27.09
N VAL A 99 18.83 8.75 26.36
CA VAL A 99 18.54 9.91 25.51
C VAL A 99 17.41 10.71 26.16
N THR A 100 17.58 12.02 26.27
CA THR A 100 16.52 12.91 26.78
C THR A 100 15.54 13.29 25.68
N GLU A 101 14.32 13.68 26.07
CA GLU A 101 13.30 14.17 25.14
C GLU A 101 13.83 15.30 24.23
N ASP A 102 14.57 16.25 24.81
CA ASP A 102 15.11 17.41 24.09
C ASP A 102 16.23 17.04 23.11
N GLU A 103 17.11 16.09 23.46
CA GLU A 103 18.13 15.57 22.55
C GLU A 103 17.50 14.85 21.36
N PHE A 104 16.46 14.04 21.61
CA PHE A 104 15.76 13.36 20.53
C PHE A 104 15.04 14.35 19.62
N LYS A 105 14.34 15.35 20.17
CA LYS A 105 13.76 16.44 19.37
C LYS A 105 14.82 17.16 18.53
N ALA A 106 15.99 17.45 19.09
CA ALA A 106 17.08 18.09 18.35
C ALA A 106 17.54 17.24 17.16
N LEU A 107 17.66 15.91 17.33
CA LEU A 107 17.93 14.98 16.23
C LEU A 107 16.82 15.06 15.17
N LEU A 108 15.55 14.98 15.56
CA LEU A 108 14.42 15.09 14.64
C LEU A 108 14.47 16.41 13.85
N TRP A 109 14.79 17.52 14.51
CA TRP A 109 14.94 18.81 13.83
C TRP A 109 16.05 18.80 12.78
N VAL A 110 17.15 18.09 12.99
CA VAL A 110 18.23 17.95 12.00
C VAL A 110 17.79 17.02 10.86
N MET A 111 17.16 15.88 11.17
CA MET A 111 16.75 14.89 10.16
C MET A 111 15.61 15.37 9.26
N PHE A 112 14.68 16.18 9.81
CA PHE A 112 13.49 16.64 9.09
C PHE A 112 13.57 18.11 8.65
N ARG A 113 14.66 18.82 8.95
CA ARG A 113 14.91 20.14 8.32
C ARG A 113 15.27 19.92 6.86
N SER A 114 14.31 20.23 5.98
CA SER A 114 14.54 20.55 4.57
C SER A 114 14.74 22.06 4.41
#